data_AF-A0A838E429-F1
#
_entry.id   AF-A0A838E429-F1
#
_cell.length_a   1.000
_cell.length_b   1.000
_cell.length_c   1.000
_cell.angle_alpha   90.00
_cell.angle_beta   90.00
_cell.angle_gamma   90.00
#
_symmetry.space_group_name_H-M   'P 1'
#
loop_
_entity.id
_entity.type
_entity.pdbx_description
1 polymer ?
#
loop_
_entity_poly.entity_id
_entity_poly.type
_entity_poly.pdbx_seq_one_letter_code
_entity_poly.pdbx_strand_id
1 'polypeptide(L)' 'RQLWDVILGLRDQGVTVLLTTHYLDEAEYLSSRVCVLEKGIVHALDTPANLLKAHNKKSLEEVFINIIQQQHAEERGEA' A
#
# COMPACT_ATOMS: atom_id res chain seq x y z
N ARG A 1 19.56 2.05 -0.13
CA ARG A 1 19.14 2.49 1.22
C ARG A 1 19.35 3.98 1.48
N GLN A 2 20.32 4.68 0.87
CA GLN A 2 20.51 6.13 1.06
C GLN A 2 19.24 6.98 0.84
N LEU A 3 18.39 6.64 -0.14
CA LEU A 3 17.11 7.33 -0.37
C LEU A 3 16.10 7.13 0.78
N TRP A 4 16.07 5.94 1.38
CA TRP A 4 15.18 5.63 2.49
C TRP A 4 15.51 6.48 3.71
N ASP A 5 16.80 6.63 4.01
CA ASP A 5 17.28 7.47 5.11
C ASP A 5 16.89 8.93 4.91
N VAL A 6 16.91 9.42 3.66
CA VAL A 6 16.43 10.77 3.32
C VAL A 6 14.92 10.91 3.55
N ILE A 7 14.12 9.95 3.08
CA ILE A 7 12.65 9.99 3.24
C ILE A 7 12.27 9.95 4.73
N LEU A 8 12.90 9.06 5.50
CA LEU A 8 12.69 8.97 6.94
C LEU A 8 13.13 10.25 7.65
N GLY A 9 14.28 10.82 7.28
CA GLY A 9 14.75 12.09 7.83
C GLY A 9 13.81 13.26 7.55
N LEU A 10 13.22 13.34 6.35
CA LEU A 10 12.21 14.34 6.02
C LEU A 10 10.94 14.17 6.86
N ARG A 11 10.47 12.93 7.01
CA ARG A 11 9.32 12.60 7.85
C ARG A 11 9.57 12.98 9.31
N ASP A 12 10.76 12.69 9.84
CA ASP A 12 11.13 13.01 11.22
C ASP A 12 11.26 14.53 11.46
N GLN A 13 11.48 15.31 10.40
CA GLN A 13 11.40 16.79 10.40
C GLN A 13 9.95 17.33 10.28
N GLY A 14 8.94 16.45 10.21
CA GLY A 14 7.53 16.83 10.08
C GLY A 14 7.08 17.11 8.64
N VAL A 15 7.90 16.79 7.64
CA VAL A 15 7.52 16.95 6.22
C VAL A 15 6.53 15.85 5.82
N THR A 16 5.45 16.23 5.14
CA THR A 16 4.54 15.27 4.51
C THR A 16 5.11 14.80 3.19
N VAL A 17 5.30 13.48 3.04
CA VAL A 17 5.84 12.85 1.83
C VAL A 17 4.75 12.03 1.15
N LEU A 18 4.54 12.27 -0.15
CA LEU A 18 3.76 11.38 -1.02
C LEU A 18 4.74 10.56 -1.86
N LEU A 19 4.74 9.25 -1.67
CA LEU A 19 5.58 8.31 -2.39
C LEU A 19 4.73 7.43 -3.30
N THR A 20 5.15 7.28 -4.55
CA THR A 20 4.63 6.26 -5.47
C THR A 20 5.76 5.29 -5.78
N THR A 21 5.55 4.01 -5.51
CA THR A 21 6.53 2.96 -5.80
C THR A 21 5.80 1.70 -6.23
N HIS A 22 6.42 0.93 -7.12
CA HIS A 22 5.99 -0.43 -7.45
C HIS A 22 6.67 -1.49 -6.56
N TYR A 23 7.57 -1.07 -5.67
CA TYR A 23 8.22 -1.92 -4.68
C TYR A 23 7.42 -1.87 -3.37
N LEU A 24 6.60 -2.89 -3.12
CA LEU A 24 5.65 -2.88 -2.00
C LEU A 24 6.34 -3.04 -0.63
N ASP A 25 7.55 -3.58 -0.60
CA ASP A 25 8.43 -3.60 0.57
C ASP A 25 8.89 -2.17 0.97
N GLU A 26 9.18 -1.31 0.00
CA GLU A 26 9.44 0.12 0.25
C GLU A 26 8.23 0.79 0.87
N ALA A 27 7.04 0.54 0.31
CA ALA A 27 5.80 1.11 0.81
C ALA A 27 5.51 0.68 2.25
N GLU A 28 5.77 -0.59 2.58
CA GLU A 28 5.60 -1.17 3.91
C GLU A 28 6.53 -0.52 4.95
N TYR A 29 7.78 -0.24 4.58
CA TYR A 29 8.77 0.29 5.52
C TYR A 29 8.74 1.82 5.65
N LEU A 30 8.51 2.53 4.54
CA LEU A 30 8.65 4.00 4.51
C LEU A 30 7.36 4.74 4.85
N SER A 31 6.20 4.12 4.64
CA SER A 31 4.92 4.81 4.68
C SER A 31 4.18 4.60 5.99
N SER A 32 3.62 5.67 6.54
CA SER A 32 2.69 5.58 7.66
C SER A 32 1.33 5.00 7.25
N ARG A 33 0.95 5.20 5.98
CA ARG A 33 -0.26 4.70 5.34
C ARG A 33 0.04 4.32 3.90
N VAL A 34 -0.66 3.32 3.38
CA VAL A 34 -0.53 2.83 2.00
C VAL A 34 -1.88 2.94 1.30
N CYS A 35 -1.84 3.49 0.09
CA CYS A 35 -2.98 3.61 -0.81
C CYS A 35 -2.86 2.58 -1.93
N VAL A 36 -3.85 1.71 -2.07
CA VAL A 36 -3.98 0.82 -3.23
C VAL A 36 -4.90 1.49 -4.24
N LEU A 37 -4.33 1.90 -5.36
CA LEU A 37 -5.00 2.64 -6.43
C LEU A 37 -4.97 1.82 -7.73
N GLU A 38 -6.12 1.61 -8.35
CA GLU A 38 -6.24 0.98 -9.67
C GLU A 38 -7.24 1.76 -10.52
N LYS A 39 -6.93 2.02 -11.80
CA LYS A 39 -7.82 2.71 -12.76
C LYS A 39 -8.44 4.03 -12.23
N GLY A 40 -7.74 4.74 -11.34
CA GLY A 40 -8.21 5.98 -10.72
C GLY A 40 -9.13 5.80 -9.51
N ILE A 41 -9.32 4.58 -9.03
CA ILE A 41 -10.16 4.23 -7.88
C ILE A 41 -9.26 3.78 -6.71
N VAL A 42 -9.50 4.35 -5.53
CA VAL A 42 -8.84 3.94 -4.29
C VAL A 42 -9.59 2.75 -3.71
N HIS A 43 -8.97 1.57 -3.73
CA HIS A 43 -9.56 0.35 -3.20
C HIS A 43 -9.25 0.14 -1.72
N ALA A 44 -8.11 0.64 -1.25
CA ALA A 44 -7.74 0.59 0.16
C ALA A 44 -6.85 1.77 0.54
N LEU A 45 -7.01 2.27 1.76
CA LEU A 45 -6.17 3.33 2.31
C LEU A 45 -6.10 3.20 3.84
N ASP A 46 -5.05 2.56 4.34
CA ASP A 46 -4.85 2.34 5.78
C ASP A 46 -3.35 2.18 6.10
N THR A 47 -3.00 1.95 7.36
CA THR A 47 -1.66 1.57 7.79
C THR A 47 -1.28 0.19 7.21
N PRO A 48 0.01 -0.06 6.92
CA PRO A 48 0.45 -1.39 6.46
C PRO A 48 -0.03 -2.53 7.37
N ALA A 49 0.09 -2.36 8.69
CA ALA A 49 -0.33 -3.36 9.67
C ALA A 49 -1.85 -3.68 9.60
N ASN A 50 -2.69 -2.65 9.43
CA ASN A 50 -4.13 -2.85 9.29
C ASN A 50 -4.48 -3.56 7.99
N LEU A 51 -3.81 -3.22 6.88
CA LEU A 51 -4.01 -3.88 5.59
C LEU A 51 -3.66 -5.36 5.67
N LEU A 52 -2.50 -5.71 6.23
CA LEU A 52 -2.09 -7.11 6.43
C LEU A 52 -3.11 -7.89 7.27
N LYS A 53 -3.60 -7.28 8.36
CA LYS A 53 -4.58 -7.88 9.26
C LYS A 53 -5.95 -8.06 8.59
N ALA A 54 -6.44 -7.05 7.87
CA ALA A 54 -7.76 -7.06 7.24
C ALA A 54 -7.86 -8.13 6.14
N HIS A 55 -6.77 -8.37 5.40
CA HIS A 55 -6.72 -9.36 4.33
C HIS A 55 -6.14 -10.71 4.77
N ASN A 56 -5.73 -10.85 6.05
CA ASN A 56 -5.08 -12.03 6.61
C ASN A 56 -3.88 -12.51 5.75
N LYS A 57 -2.99 -11.57 5.40
CA LYS A 57 -1.81 -11.78 4.54
C LYS A 57 -0.51 -11.46 5.27
N LYS A 58 0.61 -11.91 4.70
CA LYS A 58 1.95 -11.73 5.28
C LYS A 58 2.78 -10.61 4.66
N SER A 59 2.37 -10.10 3.51
CA SER A 59 3.05 -9.00 2.81
C SER A 59 2.06 -8.09 2.09
N LEU A 60 2.45 -6.83 1.85
CA LEU A 60 1.64 -5.91 1.05
C LEU A 60 1.46 -6.37 -0.40
N GLU A 61 2.38 -7.18 -0.94
CA GLU A 61 2.24 -7.81 -2.25
C GLU A 61 1.03 -8.75 -2.31
N GLU A 62 0.89 -9.65 -1.33
CA GLU A 62 -0.26 -10.53 -1.23
C GLU A 62 -1.58 -9.76 -1.04
N VAL A 63 -1.53 -8.65 -0.29
CA VAL A 63 -2.69 -7.77 -0.10
C VAL A 63 -3.09 -7.12 -1.43
N PHE A 64 -2.12 -6.56 -2.15
CA PHE A 64 -2.35 -5.93 -3.44
C PHE A 64 -2.98 -6.91 -4.43
N ILE A 65 -2.37 -8.10 -4.61
CA ILE A 65 -2.90 -9.14 -5.50
C ILE A 65 -4.34 -9.52 -5.10
N ASN A 66 -4.60 -9.71 -3.81
CA ASN A 66 -5.93 -10.06 -3.31
C ASN A 66 -6.97 -8.98 -3.62
N ILE A 67 -6.64 -7.70 -3.42
CA ILE A 67 -7.55 -6.59 -3.71
C ILE A 67 -7.90 -6.56 -5.21
N ILE A 68 -6.89 -6.60 -6.08
CA ILE A 68 -7.12 -6.53 -7.54
C ILE A 68 -7.91 -7.75 -8.04
N GLN A 69 -7.66 -8.94 -7.49
CA GLN A 69 -8.42 -10.15 -7.83
C GLN A 69 -9.90 -10.07 -7.40
N GLN A 70 -10.18 -9.55 -6.21
CA GLN A 70 -11.56 -9.37 -5.72
C GLN A 70 -12.32 -8.38 -6.60
N GLN A 71 -11.68 -7.27 -7.00
CA GLN A 71 -12.32 -6.27 -7.87
C GLN A 71 -12.66 -6.84 -9.25
N HIS A 72 -11.76 -7.61 -9.88
CA HIS A 72 -12.07 -8.25 -11.16
C HIS A 72 -13.13 -9.36 -11.04
N ALA A 73 -13.33 -9.98 -9.87
CA ALA A 73 -14.42 -10.94 -9.66
C ALA A 73 -15.78 -10.23 -9.51
N GLU A 74 -15.82 -9.12 -8.77
CA GLU A 74 -17.01 -8.29 -8.60
C GLU A 74 -17.49 -7.68 -9.93
N GLU A 75 -16.56 -7.17 -10.77
CA GLU A 75 -16.89 -6.63 -12.10
C GLU A 75 -17.47 -7.68 -13.06
N ARG A 76 -17.16 -8.96 -12.85
CA ARG A 76 -17.68 -10.09 -13.66
C ARG A 76 -18.98 -10.68 -13.12
N GLY A 77 -19.47 -10.21 -11.98
CA GLY A 77 -20.71 -10.70 -11.37
C GLY A 77 -20.59 -12.12 -10.78
N GLU A 78 -19.39 -12.54 -10.38
CA GLU A 78 -19.12 -13.87 -9.83
C GLU A 78 -19.17 -13.92 -8.28
N ALA A 79 -19.69 -12.86 -7.64
CA ALA A 79 -19.74 -12.70 -6.18
C ALA A 79 -21.02 -13.28 -5.53
#